data_AF-A0A608XU29-F1
#
_entry.id   AF-A0A608XU29-F1
#
_cell.length_a   1.000
_cell.length_b   1.000
_cell.length_c   1.000
_cell.angle_alpha   90.00
_cell.angle_beta   90.00
_cell.angle_gamma   90.00
#
_symmetry.space_group_name_H-M   'P 1'
#
loop_
_entity.id
_entity.type
_entity.pdbx_description
1 polymer ?
#
loop_
_entity_poly.entity_id
_entity_poly.type
_entity_poly.pdbx_seq_one_letter_code
_entity_poly.pdbx_strand_id
1 'polypeptide(L)'
;MNNGENKLLGSLLAQKVKRSKTGRIRERFAEIEEAQQQGIRNIDIVNALNDEGFDLTLKTFENILHRIRKERAEKKDVSHLLSNKEKTYQKAITIEDKNRKTKQDNDILNAYLPVCFNNAKIAQQAIDNNVSIETIKSWNCANFVQVSNTLGNYIRNKR
;
A
#
# COMPACT_ATOMS: atom_id res chain seq x y z
N MET A 1 31.06 35.47 3.75
CA MET A 1 29.97 36.31 4.28
C MET A 1 28.76 35.42 4.54
N ASN A 2 28.70 34.71 5.67
CA ASN A 2 27.62 33.75 6.00
C ASN A 2 26.85 34.17 7.27
N ASN A 3 26.69 35.48 7.49
CA ASN A 3 26.07 36.04 8.71
C ASN A 3 24.56 36.31 8.56
N GLY A 4 23.98 36.15 7.36
CA GLY A 4 22.56 36.39 7.09
C GLY A 4 21.66 35.20 7.43
N GLU A 5 22.10 33.99 7.10
CA GLU A 5 21.28 32.77 7.24
C GLU A 5 21.11 32.34 8.71
N ASN A 6 22.16 32.49 9.53
CA ASN A 6 22.10 32.18 10.97
C ASN A 6 21.19 33.14 11.74
N LYS A 7 21.02 34.40 11.27
CA LYS A 7 20.15 35.38 11.91
C LYS A 7 18.67 35.11 11.61
N LEU A 8 18.37 34.59 10.41
CA LEU A 8 17.03 34.14 10.02
C LEU A 8 16.61 32.87 10.75
N LEU A 9 17.51 31.89 10.90
CA LEU A 9 17.25 30.69 11.70
C LEU A 9 17.06 31.03 13.19
N GLY A 10 17.90 31.89 13.74
CA GLY A 10 17.75 32.40 15.11
C GLY A 10 16.43 33.13 15.33
N SER A 11 15.97 33.93 14.35
CA SER A 11 14.69 34.64 14.38
C SER A 11 13.48 33.71 14.25
N LEU A 12 13.53 32.68 13.39
CA LEU A 12 12.45 31.68 13.26
C LEU A 12 12.33 30.80 14.52
N LEU A 13 13.45 30.49 15.16
CA LEU A 13 13.48 29.75 16.42
C LEU A 13 13.07 30.61 17.62
N ALA A 14 13.43 31.90 17.64
CA ALA A 14 12.99 32.88 18.65
C ALA A 14 11.49 33.24 18.52
N GLN A 15 10.95 33.17 17.29
CA GLN A 15 9.52 33.26 17.01
C GLN A 15 8.79 31.92 17.26
N LYS A 16 9.36 31.00 18.06
CA LYS A 16 8.58 30.07 18.89
C LYS A 16 7.82 30.88 19.94
N VAL A 17 6.80 31.60 19.48
CA VAL A 17 5.64 32.08 20.24
C VAL A 17 5.40 31.10 21.38
N LYS A 18 5.37 31.60 22.64
CA LYS A 18 5.05 30.81 23.84
C LYS A 18 4.01 29.73 23.49
N ARG A 19 4.47 28.49 23.26
CA ARG A 19 3.60 27.40 22.80
C ARG A 19 2.49 27.28 23.83
N SER A 20 1.24 27.21 23.37
CA SER A 20 0.09 27.14 24.28
C SER A 20 0.26 25.98 25.27
N LYS A 21 -0.32 26.10 26.47
CA LYS A 21 -0.26 25.04 27.50
C LYS A 21 -0.62 23.67 26.93
N THR A 22 -1.64 23.60 26.05
CA THR A 22 -1.98 22.36 25.33
C THR A 22 -0.89 21.90 24.36
N GLY A 23 -0.25 22.80 23.61
CA GLY A 23 0.82 22.46 22.69
C GLY A 23 2.00 21.80 23.38
N ARG A 24 2.42 22.35 24.54
CA ARG A 24 3.51 21.78 25.35
C ARG A 24 3.13 20.41 25.95
N ILE A 25 1.89 20.26 26.46
CA ILE A 25 1.42 18.96 26.97
C ILE A 25 1.30 17.92 25.85
N ARG A 26 0.91 18.32 24.64
CA ARG A 26 0.82 17.40 23.49
C ARG A 26 2.17 16.79 23.11
N GLU A 27 3.27 17.55 23.27
CA GLU A 27 4.63 17.06 23.03
C GLU A 27 5.06 16.01 24.06
N ARG A 28 4.66 16.19 25.32
CA ARG A 28 4.97 15.28 26.45
C ARG A 28 3.90 14.20 26.67
N PHE A 29 2.91 14.12 25.79
CA PHE A 29 1.73 13.27 25.98
C PHE A 29 2.08 11.79 26.13
N ALA A 30 3.08 11.29 25.40
CA ALA A 30 3.51 9.90 25.50
C ALA A 30 4.04 9.55 26.90
N GLU A 31 4.90 10.41 27.45
CA GLU A 31 5.48 10.24 28.78
C GLU A 31 4.42 10.35 29.88
N ILE A 32 3.44 11.24 29.70
CA ILE A 32 2.31 11.39 30.63
C ILE A 32 1.43 10.13 30.65
N GLU A 33 1.13 9.54 29.48
CA GLU A 33 0.37 8.29 29.39
C GLU A 33 1.15 7.12 29.99
N GLU A 34 2.47 7.05 29.80
CA GLU A 34 3.32 6.03 30.42
C GLU A 34 3.31 6.17 31.95
N ALA A 35 3.46 7.39 32.48
CA ALA A 35 3.34 7.66 33.91
C ALA A 35 1.99 7.21 34.48
N GLN A 36 0.89 7.47 33.77
CA GLN A 36 -0.45 7.00 34.16
C GLN A 36 -0.58 5.47 34.11
N GLN A 37 0.04 4.81 33.12
CA GLN A 37 0.06 3.34 33.04
C GLN A 37 0.85 2.70 34.18
N GLN A 38 1.87 3.38 34.70
CA GLN A 38 2.59 2.99 35.91
C GLN A 38 1.84 3.32 37.20
N GLY A 39 0.61 3.86 37.11
CA GLY A 39 -0.23 4.16 38.27
C GLY A 39 0.07 5.49 38.96
N ILE A 40 0.89 6.36 38.36
CA ILE A 40 1.19 7.69 38.91
C ILE A 40 -0.08 8.55 38.81
N ARG A 41 -0.46 9.23 39.91
CA ARG A 41 -1.68 10.03 39.95
C ARG A 41 -1.50 11.33 39.17
N ASN A 42 -2.58 11.79 38.54
CA ASN A 42 -2.58 13.05 37.77
C ASN A 42 -2.08 14.26 38.58
N ILE A 43 -2.39 14.32 39.88
CA ILE A 43 -1.95 15.42 40.75
C ILE A 43 -0.42 15.46 40.89
N ASP A 44 0.22 14.30 40.99
CA ASP A 44 1.68 14.19 41.13
C ASP A 44 2.37 14.59 39.80
N ILE A 45 1.78 14.21 38.66
CA ILE A 45 2.23 14.63 37.32
C ILE A 45 2.08 16.15 37.15
N VAL A 46 0.97 16.73 37.58
CA VAL A 46 0.73 18.18 37.49
C VAL A 46 1.72 18.96 38.35
N ASN A 47 2.04 18.47 39.54
CA ASN A 47 3.05 19.09 40.40
C ASN A 47 4.42 19.10 39.72
N ALA A 48 4.87 17.96 39.19
CA ALA A 48 6.13 17.87 38.44
C ALA A 48 6.16 18.81 37.22
N LEU A 49 5.06 18.90 36.46
CA LEU A 49 4.95 19.83 35.33
C LEU A 49 4.96 21.30 35.78
N ASN A 50 4.39 21.60 36.95
CA ASN A 50 4.40 22.95 37.51
C ASN A 50 5.79 23.36 38.00
N ASP A 51 6.57 22.43 38.56
CA ASP A 51 7.98 22.63 38.90
C ASP A 51 8.83 22.95 37.67
N GLU A 52 8.46 22.40 36.50
CA GLU A 52 9.03 22.73 35.19
C GLU A 52 8.46 24.03 34.55
N GLY A 53 7.60 24.76 35.26
CA GLY A 53 7.05 26.05 34.82
C GLY A 53 5.90 25.96 33.82
N PHE A 54 5.06 24.93 33.88
CA PHE A 54 3.84 24.85 33.07
C PHE A 54 2.66 25.66 33.63
N ASP A 55 2.60 25.89 34.96
CA ASP A 55 1.52 26.61 35.65
C ASP A 55 0.11 26.13 35.23
N LEU A 56 -0.27 24.95 35.72
CA LEU A 56 -1.48 24.22 35.35
C LEU A 56 -2.28 23.86 36.59
N THR A 57 -3.60 23.94 36.49
CA THR A 57 -4.49 23.27 37.45
C THR A 57 -4.74 21.83 37.00
N LEU A 58 -5.06 20.94 37.95
CA LEU A 58 -5.44 19.57 37.67
C LEU A 58 -6.57 19.47 36.62
N LYS A 59 -7.61 20.30 36.78
CA LYS A 59 -8.75 20.34 35.85
C LYS A 59 -8.34 20.77 34.45
N THR A 60 -7.44 21.75 34.33
CA THR A 60 -6.91 22.17 33.02
C THR A 60 -6.12 21.06 32.37
N PHE A 61 -5.30 20.34 33.14
CA PHE A 61 -4.53 19.20 32.66
C PHE A 61 -5.43 18.07 32.15
N GLU A 62 -6.45 17.67 32.92
CA GLU A 62 -7.40 16.62 32.54
C GLU A 62 -8.16 16.96 31.25
N ASN A 63 -8.64 18.21 31.13
CA ASN A 63 -9.32 18.68 29.92
C ASN A 63 -8.41 18.65 28.69
N ILE A 64 -7.14 19.02 28.87
CA ILE A 64 -6.13 18.96 27.80
C ILE A 64 -5.90 17.50 27.38
N LEU A 65 -5.71 16.58 28.34
CA LEU A 65 -5.52 15.16 28.03
C LEU A 65 -6.73 14.57 27.32
N HIS A 66 -7.94 14.85 27.82
CA HIS A 66 -9.18 14.43 27.18
C HIS A 66 -9.24 14.87 25.71
N ARG A 67 -8.93 16.15 25.44
CA ARG A 67 -8.93 16.67 24.06
C ARG A 67 -7.88 15.99 23.18
N ILE A 68 -6.66 15.78 23.69
CA ILE A 68 -5.60 15.11 22.93
C ILE A 68 -5.97 13.64 22.65
N ARG A 69 -6.55 12.93 23.61
CA ARG A 69 -7.02 11.55 23.43
C ARG A 69 -8.09 11.47 22.35
N LYS A 70 -9.08 12.37 22.38
CA LYS A 70 -10.14 12.45 21.37
C LYS A 70 -9.57 12.71 19.97
N GLU A 71 -8.69 13.70 19.82
CA GLU A 71 -8.03 14.00 18.55
C GLU A 71 -7.22 12.80 18.00
N ARG A 72 -6.60 12.00 18.88
CA ARG A 72 -5.85 10.80 18.48
C ARG A 72 -6.76 9.64 18.09
N ALA A 73 -7.89 9.46 18.79
CA ALA A 73 -8.89 8.46 18.43
C ALA A 73 -9.49 8.73 17.04
N GLU A 74 -9.91 9.96 16.77
CA GLU A 74 -10.47 10.37 15.48
C GLU A 74 -9.47 10.19 14.33
N LYS A 75 -8.17 10.49 14.55
CA LYS A 75 -7.12 10.24 13.55
C LYS A 75 -6.90 8.76 13.27
N LYS A 76 -7.01 7.90 14.29
CA LYS A 76 -6.88 6.45 14.14
C LYS A 76 -8.04 5.89 13.32
N ASP A 77 -9.26 6.38 13.55
CA ASP A 77 -10.45 5.97 12.79
C ASP A 77 -10.34 6.37 11.32
N VAL A 78 -9.94 7.61 11.04
CA VAL A 78 -9.73 8.08 9.66
C VAL A 78 -8.62 7.28 8.97
N SER A 79 -7.50 7.02 9.64
CA SER A 79 -6.41 6.21 9.08
C SER A 79 -6.85 4.77 8.76
N HIS A 80 -7.67 4.16 9.61
CA HIS A 80 -8.20 2.83 9.39
C HIS A 80 -9.19 2.79 8.20
N LEU A 81 -10.05 3.80 8.10
CA LEU A 81 -10.98 3.95 6.97
C LEU A 81 -10.25 4.15 5.64
N LEU A 82 -9.18 4.95 5.61
CA LEU A 82 -8.35 5.16 4.42
C LEU A 82 -7.63 3.88 4.00
N SER A 83 -7.00 3.16 4.94
CA SER A 83 -6.32 1.89 4.66
C SER A 83 -7.28 0.83 4.09
N ASN A 84 -8.53 0.78 4.57
CA ASN A 84 -9.51 -0.17 4.06
C ASN A 84 -10.00 0.21 2.65
N LYS A 85 -10.14 1.50 2.34
CA LYS A 85 -10.46 1.95 0.97
C LYS A 85 -9.35 1.58 -0.01
N GLU A 86 -8.09 1.85 0.33
CA GLU A 86 -6.93 1.52 -0.52
C GLU A 86 -6.85 0.03 -0.85
N LYS A 87 -7.08 -0.84 0.15
CA LYS A 87 -7.12 -2.30 -0.04
C LYS A 87 -8.23 -2.72 -1.00
N THR A 88 -9.41 -2.11 -0.90
CA THR A 88 -10.54 -2.38 -1.81
C THR A 88 -10.23 -1.95 -3.24
N TYR A 89 -9.66 -0.76 -3.43
CA TYR A 89 -9.25 -0.28 -4.76
C TYR A 89 -8.19 -1.19 -5.39
N GLN A 90 -7.15 -1.56 -4.63
CA GLN A 90 -6.09 -2.43 -5.16
C GLN A 90 -6.60 -3.82 -5.53
N LYS A 91 -7.54 -4.36 -4.76
CA LYS A 91 -8.20 -5.63 -5.05
C LYS A 91 -9.04 -5.56 -6.34
N ALA A 92 -9.79 -4.47 -6.55
CA ALA A 92 -10.58 -4.28 -7.77
C ALA A 92 -9.69 -4.21 -9.03
N ILE A 93 -8.60 -3.44 -8.98
CA ILE A 93 -7.62 -3.35 -10.08
C ILE A 93 -7.05 -4.73 -10.43
N THR A 94 -6.65 -5.50 -9.41
CA THR A 94 -6.10 -6.86 -9.61
C THR A 94 -7.10 -7.81 -10.26
N ILE A 95 -8.40 -7.68 -9.95
CA ILE A 95 -9.45 -8.52 -10.54
C ILE A 95 -9.67 -8.13 -12.00
N GLU A 96 -9.68 -6.84 -12.33
CA GLU A 96 -9.84 -6.36 -13.70
C GLU A 96 -8.68 -6.79 -14.60
N ASP A 97 -7.44 -6.71 -14.11
CA ASP A 97 -6.24 -7.15 -14.83
C ASP A 97 -6.27 -8.65 -15.08
N LYS A 98 -6.63 -9.45 -14.06
CA LYS A 98 -6.80 -10.90 -14.21
C LYS A 98 -7.88 -11.23 -15.25
N ASN A 99 -9.02 -10.53 -15.22
CA ASN A 99 -10.11 -10.78 -16.16
C ASN A 99 -9.71 -10.41 -17.60
N ARG A 100 -9.02 -9.27 -17.79
CA ARG A 100 -8.46 -8.87 -19.09
C ARG A 100 -7.46 -9.90 -19.62
N LYS A 101 -6.56 -10.39 -18.75
CA LYS A 101 -5.57 -11.42 -19.11
C LYS A 101 -6.25 -12.73 -19.51
N THR A 102 -7.20 -13.23 -18.71
CA THR A 102 -7.97 -14.44 -19.04
C THR A 102 -8.73 -14.30 -20.36
N LYS A 103 -9.34 -13.13 -20.62
CA LYS A 103 -10.00 -12.87 -21.89
C LYS A 103 -9.02 -12.92 -23.06
N GLN A 104 -7.88 -12.25 -22.94
CA GLN A 104 -6.84 -12.25 -23.97
C GLN A 104 -6.29 -13.66 -24.24
N ASP A 105 -6.04 -14.44 -23.20
CA ASP A 105 -5.54 -15.82 -23.35
C ASP A 105 -6.58 -16.72 -24.03
N ASN A 106 -7.88 -16.53 -23.74
CA ASN A 106 -8.96 -17.21 -24.44
C ASN A 106 -9.08 -16.77 -25.91
N ASP A 107 -8.99 -15.47 -26.20
CA ASP A 107 -9.04 -14.94 -27.57
C ASP A 107 -7.88 -15.50 -28.41
N ILE A 108 -6.68 -15.59 -27.83
CA ILE A 108 -5.52 -16.23 -28.46
C ILE A 108 -5.80 -17.73 -28.67
N LEU A 109 -6.21 -18.48 -27.64
CA LEU A 109 -6.51 -19.91 -27.77
C LEU A 109 -7.53 -20.18 -28.89
N ASN A 110 -8.59 -19.38 -28.96
CA ASN A 110 -9.63 -19.47 -29.98
C ASN A 110 -9.11 -19.23 -31.40
N ALA A 111 -8.09 -18.39 -31.58
CA ALA A 111 -7.44 -18.19 -32.87
C ALA A 111 -6.65 -19.42 -33.35
N TYR A 112 -6.10 -20.21 -32.41
CA TYR A 112 -5.34 -21.43 -32.72
C TYR A 112 -6.22 -22.67 -32.90
N LEU A 113 -7.42 -22.72 -32.32
CA LEU A 113 -8.31 -23.88 -32.43
C LEU A 113 -8.57 -24.32 -33.88
N PRO A 114 -8.91 -23.43 -34.84
CA PRO A 114 -9.21 -23.85 -36.21
C PRO A 114 -8.03 -24.53 -36.93
N VAL A 115 -6.80 -24.08 -36.68
CA VAL A 115 -5.59 -24.65 -37.32
C VAL A 115 -5.10 -25.92 -36.63
N CYS A 116 -5.47 -26.09 -35.36
CA CYS A 116 -5.15 -27.25 -34.55
C CYS A 116 -6.29 -28.29 -34.52
N PHE A 117 -7.17 -28.30 -35.53
CA PHE A 117 -8.30 -29.24 -35.63
C PHE A 117 -9.22 -29.22 -34.38
N ASN A 118 -9.48 -28.03 -33.84
CA ASN A 118 -10.24 -27.77 -32.62
C ASN A 118 -9.70 -28.49 -31.37
N ASN A 119 -8.42 -28.87 -31.38
CA ASN A 119 -7.78 -29.50 -30.24
C ASN A 119 -7.10 -28.45 -29.35
N ALA A 120 -7.74 -28.15 -28.22
CA ALA A 120 -7.24 -27.17 -27.25
C ALA A 120 -5.85 -27.52 -26.70
N LYS A 121 -5.51 -28.80 -26.52
CA LYS A 121 -4.19 -29.19 -26.00
C LYS A 121 -3.07 -28.86 -26.98
N ILE A 122 -3.30 -29.12 -28.27
CA ILE A 122 -2.32 -28.81 -29.33
C ILE A 122 -2.22 -27.29 -29.52
N ALA A 123 -3.35 -26.58 -29.51
CA ALA A 123 -3.39 -25.13 -29.58
C ALA A 123 -2.63 -24.47 -28.42
N GLN A 124 -2.85 -24.92 -27.18
CA GLN A 124 -2.13 -24.43 -26.01
C GLN A 124 -0.64 -24.74 -26.12
N GLN A 125 -0.27 -25.96 -26.52
CA GLN A 125 1.12 -26.35 -26.70
C GLN A 125 1.85 -25.47 -27.74
N ALA A 126 1.16 -25.08 -28.82
CA ALA A 126 1.70 -24.14 -29.80
C ALA A 126 1.91 -22.74 -29.22
N ILE A 127 0.93 -22.23 -28.47
CA ILE A 127 1.00 -20.93 -27.79
C ILE A 127 2.16 -20.90 -26.80
N ASP A 128 2.27 -21.92 -25.94
CA ASP A 128 3.32 -22.01 -24.91
C ASP A 128 4.73 -22.05 -25.51
N ASN A 129 4.88 -22.57 -26.74
CA ASN A 129 6.15 -22.65 -27.45
C ASN A 129 6.36 -21.53 -28.47
N ASN A 130 5.48 -20.52 -28.48
CA ASN A 130 5.49 -19.38 -29.39
C ASN A 130 5.60 -19.82 -30.86
N VAL A 131 4.82 -20.81 -31.25
CA VAL A 131 4.69 -21.26 -32.64
C VAL A 131 3.53 -20.50 -33.26
N SER A 132 3.75 -19.78 -34.35
CA SER A 132 2.71 -18.95 -34.96
C SER A 132 1.66 -19.77 -35.71
N ILE A 133 0.45 -19.22 -35.82
CA ILE A 133 -0.66 -19.80 -36.59
C ILE A 133 -0.24 -20.05 -38.05
N GLU A 134 0.53 -19.13 -38.65
CA GLU A 134 1.01 -19.23 -40.03
C GLU A 134 1.98 -20.40 -40.21
N THR A 135 2.88 -20.62 -39.25
CA THR A 135 3.78 -21.77 -39.26
C THR A 135 3.00 -23.09 -39.23
N ILE A 136 1.98 -23.19 -38.38
CA ILE A 136 1.15 -24.40 -38.29
C ILE A 136 0.38 -24.64 -39.61
N LYS A 137 -0.18 -23.57 -40.20
CA LYS A 137 -0.85 -23.66 -41.51
C LYS A 137 0.09 -24.13 -42.61
N SER A 138 1.36 -23.69 -42.60
CA SER A 138 2.34 -24.03 -43.63
C SER A 138 2.67 -25.53 -43.70
N TRP A 139 2.49 -26.27 -42.60
CA TRP A 139 2.73 -27.73 -42.58
C TRP A 139 1.69 -28.53 -43.35
N ASN A 140 0.55 -27.92 -43.70
CA ASN A 140 -0.53 -28.53 -44.48
C ASN A 140 -0.92 -29.94 -43.99
N CYS A 141 -1.00 -30.11 -42.67
CA CYS A 141 -1.32 -31.37 -42.02
C CYS A 141 -2.78 -31.75 -42.29
N ALA A 142 -3.05 -33.03 -42.57
CA ALA A 142 -4.39 -33.52 -42.89
C ALA A 142 -5.26 -33.80 -41.65
N ASN A 143 -4.65 -33.97 -40.47
CA ASN A 143 -5.36 -34.23 -39.21
C ASN A 143 -4.55 -33.80 -37.98
N PHE A 144 -5.19 -33.85 -36.81
CA PHE A 144 -4.60 -33.44 -35.54
C PHE A 144 -3.37 -34.28 -35.14
N VAL A 145 -3.29 -35.55 -35.52
CA VAL A 145 -2.14 -36.43 -35.18
C VAL A 145 -0.90 -35.96 -35.91
N GLN A 146 -1.04 -35.62 -37.20
CA GLN A 146 0.04 -35.05 -38.00
C GLN A 146 0.49 -33.69 -37.47
N VAL A 147 -0.44 -32.82 -37.09
CA VAL A 147 -0.11 -31.53 -36.44
C VAL A 147 0.66 -31.77 -35.14
N SER A 148 0.17 -32.66 -34.27
CA SER A 148 0.81 -32.96 -32.97
C SER A 148 2.26 -33.46 -33.13
N ASN A 149 2.47 -34.42 -34.03
CA ASN A 149 3.80 -34.97 -34.29
C ASN A 149 4.75 -33.94 -34.89
N THR A 150 4.26 -33.16 -35.86
CA THR A 150 5.05 -32.11 -36.54
C THR A 150 5.40 -30.98 -35.56
N LEU A 151 4.44 -30.54 -34.75
CA LEU A 151 4.63 -29.56 -33.68
C LEU A 151 5.65 -30.05 -32.66
N GLY A 152 5.53 -31.29 -32.20
CA GLY A 152 6.48 -31.89 -31.26
C GLY A 152 7.91 -31.96 -31.83
N ASN A 153 8.05 -32.34 -33.11
CA ASN A 153 9.35 -32.33 -33.79
C ASN A 153 9.90 -30.91 -33.94
N TYR A 154 9.07 -29.95 -34.33
CA TYR A 154 9.45 -28.56 -34.49
C TYR A 154 9.92 -27.94 -33.16
N ILE A 155 9.20 -28.17 -32.07
CA ILE A 155 9.58 -27.71 -30.73
C ILE A 155 10.90 -28.34 -30.28
N ARG A 156 11.07 -29.66 -30.49
CA ARG A 156 12.32 -30.36 -30.15
C ARG A 156 13.52 -29.83 -30.91
N ASN A 157 13.36 -29.45 -32.18
CA ASN A 157 14.42 -28.92 -33.02
C ASN A 157 14.71 -27.42 -32.81
N LYS A 158 13.79 -26.69 -32.16
CA LYS A 158 13.94 -25.27 -31.81
C LYS A 158 14.72 -25.05 -30.51
N ARG A 159 14.86 -26.10 -29.69
CA ARG A 159 15.56 -26.11 -28.40
C ARG A 159 17.02 -26.50 -28.57
#